data_AF-A0A3D9L642-F1
#
_entry.id   AF-A0A3D9L642-F1
#
_cell.length_a   1.000
_cell.length_b   1.000
_cell.length_c   1.000
_cell.angle_alpha   90.00
_cell.angle_beta   90.00
_cell.angle_gamma   90.00
#
_symmetry.space_group_name_H-M   'P 1'
#
loop_
_entity.id
_entity.type
_entity.pdbx_description
1 polymer ?
#
loop_
_entity_poly.entity_id
_entity_poly.type
_entity_poly.pdbx_seq_one_letter_code
_entity_poly.pdbx_strand_id
1 'polypeptide(L)' 'MLKGERQALILSKLQEDKKVLSSDLSMQLNVSEDTIRRDLKELASEGKLLKVHGGAIITSQNLYAYKENEIYDHDKKL' A
#
# COMPACT_ATOMS: atom_id res chain seq x y z
N MET A 1 -13.28 -11.83 4.80
CA MET A 1 -12.82 -10.87 3.77
C MET A 1 -12.30 -11.63 2.55
N LEU A 2 -12.72 -11.22 1.36
CA LEU A 2 -12.23 -11.81 0.10
C LEU A 2 -10.80 -11.34 -0.20
N LYS A 3 -10.05 -12.14 -0.96
CA LYS A 3 -8.65 -11.81 -1.32
C LYS A 3 -8.53 -10.50 -2.10
N GLY A 4 -9.35 -10.30 -3.14
CA GLY A 4 -9.28 -9.09 -3.96
C GLY A 4 -9.62 -7.82 -3.18
N GLU A 5 -10.63 -7.90 -2.32
CA GLU A 5 -11.00 -6.82 -1.38
C GLU A 5 -9.84 -6.48 -0.44
N ARG A 6 -9.20 -7.50 0.16
CA ARG A 6 -8.02 -7.32 1.02
C ARG A 6 -6.87 -6.64 0.29
N GLN A 7 -6.55 -7.10 -0.91
CA GLN A 7 -5.49 -6.54 -1.73
C GLN A 7 -5.76 -5.08 -2.12
N ALA A 8 -7.02 -4.75 -2.41
CA ALA A 8 -7.43 -3.37 -2.66
C ALA A 8 -7.20 -2.49 -1.42
N LEU A 9 -7.60 -2.94 -0.23
CA LEU A 9 -7.38 -2.21 1.02
C LEU A 9 -5.89 -2.01 1.33
N ILE A 10 -5.06 -3.03 1.11
CA ILE A 10 -3.60 -2.94 1.26
C ILE A 10 -3.02 -1.85 0.35
N LEU A 11 -3.44 -1.81 -0.93
CA LEU A 11 -2.98 -0.79 -1.87
C LEU A 11 -3.47 0.60 -1.49
N SER A 12 -4.74 0.75 -1.08
CA SER A 12 -5.27 2.02 -0.59
C SER A 12 -4.47 2.52 0.62
N LYS A 13 -4.19 1.64 1.58
CA LYS A 13 -3.40 2.02 2.76
C LYS A 13 -1.96 2.40 2.40
N LEU A 14 -1.37 1.69 1.45
CA LEU A 14 -0.06 2.02 0.92
C LEU A 14 -0.03 3.36 0.17
N GLN A 15 -1.12 3.72 -0.51
CA GLN A 15 -1.25 5.04 -1.15
C GLN A 15 -1.35 6.16 -0.12
N GLU A 16 -2.05 5.94 1.00
CA GLU A 16 -2.16 6.91 2.09
C GLU A 16 -0.82 7.07 2.83
N ASP A 17 -0.25 5.97 3.31
CA ASP A 17 0.87 5.99 4.26
C ASP A 17 2.26 5.94 3.59
N LYS A 18 2.32 5.69 2.27
CA LYS A 18 3.53 5.45 1.44
C LYS A 18 4.36 4.21 1.78
N LYS A 19 4.14 3.66 2.97
CA LYS A 19 4.70 2.43 3.48
C LYS A 19 3.67 1.72 4.35
N VAL A 20 3.72 0.40 4.39
CA VAL A 20 2.89 -0.42 5.27
C VAL A 20 3.70 -1.54 5.88
N LEU A 21 3.37 -1.91 7.12
CA LEU A 21 3.93 -3.07 7.80
C LEU A 21 2.94 -4.24 7.77
N SER A 22 3.46 -5.45 7.66
CA SER A 22 2.65 -6.66 7.62
C SER A 22 1.91 -6.88 8.93
N SER A 23 2.56 -6.56 10.06
CA SER A 23 1.97 -6.57 11.41
C SER A 23 0.76 -5.66 11.52
N ASP A 24 0.88 -4.44 11.00
CA ASP A 24 -0.14 -3.41 11.15
C ASP A 24 -1.36 -3.74 10.30
N LEU A 25 -1.12 -4.15 9.05
CA LEU A 25 -2.17 -4.64 8.16
C LEU A 25 -2.86 -5.88 8.72
N SER A 26 -2.11 -6.77 9.36
CA SER A 26 -2.66 -7.98 10.00
C SER A 26 -3.65 -7.62 11.10
N MET A 27 -3.28 -6.67 11.97
CA MET A 27 -4.17 -6.18 13.03
C MET A 27 -5.38 -5.44 12.44
N GLN A 28 -5.15 -4.52 11.49
CA GLN A 28 -6.21 -3.67 10.92
C GLN A 28 -7.25 -4.48 10.13
N LEU A 29 -6.80 -5.48 9.37
CA LEU A 29 -7.66 -6.27 8.50
C LEU A 29 -8.13 -7.57 9.15
N ASN A 30 -7.75 -7.81 10.41
CA ASN A 30 -8.08 -9.01 11.19
C ASN A 30 -7.78 -10.32 10.44
N VAL A 31 -6.57 -10.42 9.89
CA VAL A 31 -6.05 -11.62 9.21
C VAL A 31 -4.65 -11.94 9.70
N SER A 32 -4.20 -13.17 9.52
CA SER A 32 -2.84 -13.55 9.92
C SER A 32 -1.78 -12.76 9.14
N GLU A 33 -0.63 -12.52 9.78
CA GLU A 33 0.48 -11.85 9.10
C GLU A 33 1.01 -12.67 7.91
N ASP A 34 0.93 -14.01 7.96
CA ASP A 34 1.25 -14.87 6.81
C ASP A 34 0.34 -14.58 5.60
N THR A 35 -0.95 -14.36 5.85
CA THR A 35 -1.90 -13.94 4.80
C THR A 35 -1.44 -12.63 4.15
N ILE A 36 -1.14 -11.61 4.95
CA ILE A 36 -0.64 -10.32 4.45
C ILE A 36 0.66 -10.50 3.66
N ARG A 37 1.61 -11.28 4.16
CA ARG A 37 2.88 -11.54 3.46
C ARG A 37 2.68 -12.19 2.09
N ARG A 38 1.69 -13.08 1.95
CA ARG A 38 1.32 -13.68 0.65
C ARG A 38 0.71 -12.64 -0.28
N ASP A 39 -0.21 -11.80 0.20
CA ASP A 39 -0.80 -10.75 -0.64
C ASP A 39 0.25 -9.72 -1.10
N LEU A 40 1.13 -9.28 -0.19
CA LEU A 40 2.22 -8.37 -0.53
C LEU A 40 3.18 -9.00 -1.55
N LYS A 41 3.46 -10.31 -1.45
CA LYS A 41 4.30 -11.02 -2.43
C LYS A 41 3.65 -11.02 -3.82
N GLU A 42 2.36 -11.29 -3.90
CA GLU A 42 1.63 -11.30 -5.17
C GLU A 42 1.54 -9.90 -5.77
N LEU A 43 1.13 -8.90 -4.99
CA LEU A 43 1.06 -7.51 -5.44
C LEU A 43 2.43 -6.97 -5.90
N ALA A 44 3.52 -7.41 -5.25
CA ALA A 44 4.88 -7.11 -5.71
C ALA A 44 5.20 -7.78 -7.05
N SER A 45 4.80 -9.05 -7.24
CA SER A 45 5.01 -9.77 -8.52
C SER A 45 4.21 -9.15 -9.67
N GLU A 46 3.10 -8.47 -9.37
CA GLU A 46 2.29 -7.71 -10.32
C GLU A 46 2.83 -6.27 -10.53
N GLY A 47 3.91 -5.88 -9.85
CA GLY A 47 4.51 -4.54 -9.97
C GLY A 47 3.70 -3.42 -9.31
N LYS A 48 2.69 -3.74 -8.49
CA LYS A 48 1.81 -2.75 -7.85
C LYS A 48 2.42 -2.08 -6.62
N LEU A 49 3.37 -2.75 -5.97
CA LEU A 49 4.13 -2.25 -4.82
C LEU A 49 5.56 -2.82 -4.81
N LEU A 50 6.43 -2.26 -3.98
CA LEU A 50 7.76 -2.80 -3.71
C LEU A 50 7.77 -3.45 -2.33
N LYS A 51 8.01 -4.77 -2.29
CA LYS A 51 8.11 -5.50 -1.02
C LYS A 51 9.46 -5.25 -0.35
N VAL A 52 9.45 -4.99 0.95
CA VAL A 52 10.65 -4.82 1.79
C VAL A 52 10.62 -5.83 2.96
N HIS A 53 11.63 -5.79 3.84
CA HIS A 53 11.61 -6.62 5.03
C HIS A 53 10.44 -6.19 5.95
N GLY A 54 9.54 -7.12 6.25
CA GLY A 54 8.38 -6.88 7.13
C GLY A 54 7.21 -6.10 6.53
N GLY A 55 7.26 -5.66 5.25
CA GLY A 55 6.22 -4.77 4.72
C GLY A 55 6.36 -4.45 3.23
N ALA A 56 5.82 -3.30 2.84
CA ALA A 56 5.88 -2.79 1.47
C ALA A 56 5.95 -1.26 1.42
N ILE A 57 6.49 -0.74 0.33
CA ILE A 57 6.53 0.68 -0.03
C ILE A 57 5.94 0.90 -1.42
N ILE A 58 5.52 2.13 -1.71
CA ILE A 58 4.99 2.52 -3.02
C ILE A 58 6.05 2.35 -4.14
N THR A 59 5.64 1.97 -5.36
CA THR A 59 6.57 1.86 -6.50
C THR A 59 6.87 3.23 -7.09
N SER A 60 8.02 3.36 -7.77
CA SER A 60 8.41 4.60 -8.46
C SER A 60 7.37 5.04 -9.51
N GLN A 61 6.70 4.10 -10.20
CA GLN A 61 5.63 4.43 -11.15
C GLN A 61 4.44 5.11 -10.46
N ASN A 62 4.13 4.68 -9.24
CA ASN A 62 3.08 5.28 -8.42
C ASN A 62 3.57 6.53 -7.65
N LEU A 63 4.87 6.68 -7.45
CA LEU A 63 5.48 7.87 -6.83
C LEU A 63 5.32 9.13 -7.71
N TYR A 64 5.33 8.97 -9.04
CA TYR A 64 5.05 10.08 -9.97
C TYR A 64 3.57 10.52 -9.93
N ALA A 65 2.63 9.57 -9.85
CA ALA A 65 1.21 9.87 -9.64
C ALA A 65 0.97 10.58 -8.28
N TYR A 66 1.81 10.32 -7.28
CA TYR A 66 1.74 11.03 -6.01
C TYR A 66 2.26 12.48 -6.09
N LYS A 67 3.38 12.73 -6.79
CA LYS A 67 3.89 14.09 -6.96
C LYS A 67 2.90 15.01 -7.68
N GLU A 68 2.09 14.50 -8.60
CA GLU A 68 1.06 15.28 -9.27
C GLU A 68 -0.05 15.75 -8.30
N ASN A 69 -0.37 14.96 -7.28
CA ASN A 69 -1.44 15.29 -6.32
C ASN A 69 -0.99 16.21 -5.17
N GLU A 70 0.30 16.22 -4.80
CA GLU A 70 0.83 17.22 -3.84
C GLU A 70 0.93 18.62 -4.46
N ILE A 71 1.01 18.74 -5.79
CA ILE A 71 1.01 20.04 -6.48
C ILE A 71 -0.39 20.70 -6.43
N TYR A 72 -1.47 19.93 -6.26
CA TYR A 72 -2.83 20.48 -6.13
C TYR A 72 -3.25 20.81 -4.69
N ASP A 73 -2.53 20.33 -3.66
CA ASP A 73 -2.87 20.65 -2.26
C ASP A 73 -2.14 21.89 -1.73
N HIS A 74 -1.34 22.55 -2.56
CA HIS A 74 -0.66 23.80 -2.20
C HIS A 74 -1.41 25.09 -2.59
N ASP A 75 -2.57 24.98 -3.23
CA ASP A 75 -3.43 26.10 -3.63
C ASP A 75 -4.79 26.14 -2.90
N LYS A 76 -4.84 25.63 -1.66
CA LYS A 76 -5.77 26.12 -0.64
C LYS A 76 -5.03 26.94 0.40
N LYS A 77 -4.45 28.05 -0.05
CA LYS A 77 -4.26 29.25 0.78
C LYS A 77 -5.47 30.15 0.58
N LEU A 78 -6.24 30.38 1.65
CA LEU A 78 -6.81 31.68 2.08
C LEU A 78 -7.67 31.48 3.34
#